data_AF-A0AAP6SKB5-F1
#
_entry.id   AF-A0AAP6SKB5-F1
#
_cell.length_a   1.000
_cell.length_b   1.000
_cell.length_c   1.000
_cell.angle_alpha   90.00
_cell.angle_beta   90.00
_cell.angle_gamma   90.00
#
_symmetry.space_group_name_H-M   'P 1'
#
loop_
_entity.id
_entity.type
_entity.pdbx_description
1 polymer ?
#
loop_
_entity_poly.entity_id
_entity_poly.type
_entity_poly.pdbx_seq_one_letter_code
_entity_poly.pdbx_strand_id
1 'polypeptide(L)'
;MNEEITYIAKRYRKGKFSVEKSWKRLNIKPALKWNGLKIAAAVASVVVLSATAAIIYHQYELKDTTDKIVNESVRPAASLETVKIIDFENTPLPTVISKIKEVYGVEVINVPENAGEYRLSLHYEGNAVDLVATINDILETQMSVKE
;
A
#
# COMPACT_ATOMS: atom_id res chain seq x y z
N MET A 1 26.99 -5.21 -51.20
CA MET A 1 26.21 -5.96 -50.18
C MET A 1 26.47 -7.47 -50.16
N ASN A 2 27.38 -8.03 -50.98
CA ASN A 2 27.59 -9.49 -51.08
C ASN A 2 28.96 -9.98 -50.60
N GLU A 3 29.91 -9.08 -50.33
CA GLU A 3 31.28 -9.46 -49.95
C GLU A 3 31.35 -10.10 -48.56
N GLU A 4 30.61 -9.54 -47.60
CA GLU A 4 30.55 -10.05 -46.23
C GLU A 4 29.94 -11.44 -46.15
N ILE A 5 28.82 -11.66 -46.86
CA ILE A 5 28.14 -12.96 -46.91
C ILE A 5 29.07 -14.00 -47.54
N THR A 6 29.76 -13.64 -48.62
CA THR A 6 30.72 -14.53 -49.31
C THR A 6 31.92 -14.86 -48.43
N TYR A 7 32.42 -13.88 -47.67
CA TYR A 7 33.51 -14.06 -46.72
C TYR A 7 33.13 -15.02 -45.58
N ILE A 8 31.93 -14.86 -45.02
CA ILE A 8 31.41 -15.74 -43.96
C ILE A 8 31.19 -17.15 -44.51
N ALA A 9 30.57 -17.30 -45.69
CA ALA A 9 30.32 -18.59 -46.32
C ALA A 9 31.63 -19.36 -46.58
N LYS A 10 32.69 -18.69 -47.05
CA LYS A 10 34.00 -19.32 -47.31
C LYS A 10 34.69 -19.84 -46.04
N ARG A 11 34.41 -19.24 -44.87
CA ARG A 11 35.00 -19.62 -43.57
C ARG A 11 34.08 -20.46 -42.70
N TYR A 12 32.82 -20.60 -43.09
CA TYR A 12 31.84 -21.36 -42.34
C TYR A 12 32.21 -22.86 -42.33
N ARG A 13 32.34 -23.42 -41.14
CA ARG A 13 32.57 -24.86 -40.94
C ARG A 13 31.28 -25.50 -40.42
N LYS A 14 30.67 -26.35 -41.25
CA LYS A 14 29.44 -27.08 -40.90
C LYS A 14 29.64 -27.81 -39.57
N GLY A 15 28.72 -27.56 -38.62
CA GLY A 15 28.73 -28.20 -37.31
C GLY A 15 29.63 -27.57 -36.23
N LYS A 16 30.41 -26.52 -36.55
CA LYS A 16 31.14 -25.74 -35.53
C LYS A 16 30.23 -24.74 -34.78
N PHE A 17 29.11 -24.35 -35.37
CA PHE A 17 28.09 -23.48 -34.77
C PHE A 17 26.81 -24.27 -34.41
N SER A 18 26.95 -25.33 -33.60
CA SER A 18 25.79 -26.05 -33.07
C SER A 18 25.39 -25.44 -31.74
N VAL A 19 24.24 -24.78 -31.72
CA VAL A 19 23.64 -24.15 -30.54
C VAL A 19 23.55 -25.18 -29.40
N GLU A 20 22.97 -26.36 -29.66
CA GLU A 20 22.83 -27.44 -28.68
C GLU A 20 24.17 -27.92 -28.09
N LYS A 21 25.19 -28.14 -28.94
CA LYS A 21 26.52 -28.54 -28.47
C LYS A 21 27.18 -27.45 -27.62
N SER A 22 26.96 -26.17 -27.95
CA SER A 22 27.47 -25.04 -27.18
C SER A 22 26.79 -24.92 -25.82
N TRP A 23 25.46 -25.02 -25.74
CA TRP A 23 24.73 -25.03 -24.46
C TRP A 23 25.17 -26.19 -23.56
N LYS A 24 25.34 -27.39 -24.13
CA LYS A 24 25.83 -28.58 -23.41
C LYS A 24 27.25 -28.39 -22.86
N ARG A 25 28.14 -27.72 -23.60
CA ARG A 25 29.51 -27.41 -23.15
C ARG A 25 29.56 -26.40 -22.02
N LEU A 26 28.64 -25.44 -22.02
CA LEU A 26 28.54 -24.42 -20.97
C LEU A 26 27.84 -24.94 -19.72
N ASN A 27 27.44 -26.23 -19.69
CA ASN A 27 26.63 -26.84 -18.64
C ASN A 27 25.34 -26.06 -18.33
N ILE A 28 24.88 -25.26 -19.29
CA ILE A 28 23.62 -24.55 -19.18
C ILE A 28 22.56 -25.52 -19.69
N LYS A 29 21.77 -26.05 -18.76
CA LYS A 29 20.63 -26.88 -19.10
C LYS A 29 19.69 -26.02 -19.94
N PRO A 30 19.25 -26.47 -21.13
CA PRO A 30 18.20 -25.76 -21.86
C PRO A 30 17.05 -25.57 -20.88
N ALA A 31 16.61 -24.31 -20.74
CA ALA A 31 15.51 -23.98 -19.84
C ALA A 31 14.40 -25.00 -20.07
N LEU A 32 14.05 -25.69 -18.98
CA LEU A 32 13.11 -26.79 -18.91
C LEU A 32 12.02 -26.55 -19.97
N LYS A 33 11.74 -27.52 -20.85
CA LYS A 33 10.61 -27.38 -21.78
C LYS A 33 9.35 -27.28 -20.93
N TRP A 34 8.87 -26.06 -20.69
CA TRP A 34 7.63 -25.83 -19.98
C TRP A 34 6.53 -26.30 -20.92
N ASN A 35 6.06 -27.53 -20.70
CA ASN A 35 4.88 -28.04 -21.38
C ASN A 35 3.74 -27.03 -21.19
N GLY A 36 2.99 -26.71 -22.25
CA GLY A 36 1.94 -25.67 -22.23
C GLY A 36 0.93 -25.81 -21.07
N LEU A 37 0.72 -27.04 -20.57
CA LEU A 37 -0.07 -27.29 -19.36
C LEU A 37 0.42 -26.54 -18.11
N LYS A 38 1.74 -26.38 -17.92
CA LYS A 38 2.31 -25.66 -16.76
C LYS A 38 2.05 -24.16 -16.85
N ILE A 39 2.02 -23.61 -18.06
CA ILE A 39 1.72 -22.19 -18.32
C ILE A 39 0.24 -21.93 -18.03
N ALA A 40 -0.66 -22.79 -18.53
CA ALA A 40 -2.09 -22.67 -18.28
C ALA A 40 -2.44 -22.77 -16.79
N ALA A 41 -1.81 -23.68 -16.04
CA ALA A 41 -2.01 -23.80 -14.59
C ALA A 41 -1.54 -22.56 -13.82
N ALA A 42 -0.39 -21.99 -14.20
CA ALA A 42 0.10 -20.76 -13.57
C ALA A 42 -0.85 -19.57 -13.82
N VAL A 43 -1.32 -19.40 -15.06
CA VAL A 43 -2.30 -18.34 -15.40
C VAL A 43 -3.62 -18.56 -14.67
N ALA A 44 -4.15 -19.78 -14.65
CA ALA A 44 -5.37 -20.12 -13.92
C ALA A 44 -5.24 -19.84 -12.41
N SER A 45 -4.09 -20.14 -11.80
CA SER A 45 -3.86 -19.88 -10.38
C SER A 45 -3.91 -18.39 -10.04
N VAL A 46 -3.36 -17.52 -10.90
CA VAL A 46 -3.40 -16.06 -10.70
C VAL A 46 -4.83 -15.53 -10.82
N VAL A 47 -5.60 -16.02 -11.79
CA VAL A 47 -7.01 -15.61 -11.99
C VAL A 47 -7.91 -16.08 -10.85
N VAL A 48 -7.69 -17.29 -10.34
CA VAL A 48 -8.46 -17.80 -9.19
C VAL A 48 -8.15 -16.97 -7.94
N LEU A 49 -6.88 -16.66 -7.67
CA LEU A 49 -6.47 -15.86 -6.51
C LEU A 49 -7.00 -14.42 -6.59
N SER A 50 -6.99 -13.78 -7.76
CA SER A 50 -7.57 -12.44 -7.93
C SER A 50 -9.09 -12.43 -7.79
N ALA A 51 -9.78 -13.45 -8.31
CA ALA A 51 -11.22 -13.60 -8.14
C ALA A 51 -11.61 -13.85 -6.67
N THR A 52 -10.85 -14.64 -5.92
CA THR A 52 -11.16 -14.87 -4.49
C THR A 52 -10.92 -13.62 -3.66
N ALA A 53 -9.84 -12.88 -3.92
CA ALA A 53 -9.59 -11.59 -3.27
C ALA A 53 -10.70 -10.57 -3.58
N ALA A 54 -11.14 -10.48 -4.83
CA ALA A 54 -12.23 -9.58 -5.23
C ALA A 54 -13.57 -9.95 -4.57
N ILE A 55 -13.89 -11.25 -4.46
CA ILE A 55 -15.10 -11.71 -3.75
C ILE A 55 -15.02 -11.32 -2.29
N ILE A 56 -13.91 -11.57 -1.60
CA ILE A 56 -13.75 -11.22 -0.18
C ILE A 56 -13.84 -9.69 0.01
N TYR A 57 -13.21 -8.90 -0.87
CA TYR A 57 -13.27 -7.44 -0.81
C TYR A 57 -14.68 -6.91 -1.04
N HIS A 58 -15.40 -7.41 -2.05
CA HIS A 58 -16.81 -7.06 -2.25
C HIS A 58 -17.73 -7.57 -1.14
N GLN A 59 -17.42 -8.70 -0.49
CA GLN A 59 -18.19 -9.20 0.64
C GLN A 59 -17.95 -8.37 1.91
N TYR A 60 -16.77 -7.77 2.06
CA TYR A 60 -16.49 -6.79 3.11
C TYR A 60 -17.23 -5.47 2.82
N GLU A 61 -17.22 -4.95 1.60
CA GLU A 61 -18.04 -3.78 1.24
C GLU A 61 -19.55 -4.05 1.41
N LEU A 62 -20.02 -5.25 1.05
CA LEU A 62 -21.42 -5.63 1.22
C LEU A 62 -21.78 -5.91 2.68
N LYS A 63 -20.88 -6.41 3.53
CA LYS A 63 -21.12 -6.47 4.99
C LYS A 63 -21.16 -5.07 5.60
N ASP A 64 -20.29 -4.16 5.16
CA ASP A 64 -20.31 -2.74 5.55
C ASP A 64 -21.57 -2.01 5.02
N THR A 65 -22.22 -2.56 3.99
CA THR A 65 -23.48 -2.02 3.43
C THR A 65 -24.74 -2.71 3.98
N THR A 66 -24.69 -4.00 4.33
CA THR A 66 -25.87 -4.77 4.78
C THR A 66 -26.11 -4.63 6.29
N ASP A 67 -25.07 -4.32 7.09
CA ASP A 67 -25.27 -3.87 8.48
C ASP A 67 -25.77 -2.42 8.57
N LYS A 68 -25.93 -1.70 7.44
CA LYS A 68 -26.43 -0.31 7.39
C LYS A 68 -27.90 -0.15 7.01
N ILE A 69 -28.70 -1.22 6.99
CA ILE A 69 -30.16 -1.10 6.81
C ILE A 69 -30.93 -1.65 8.01
N VAL A 70 -30.49 -1.33 9.22
CA VAL A 70 -31.38 -0.99 10.33
C VAL A 70 -30.60 0.01 11.19
N ASN A 71 -30.98 1.29 11.13
CA ASN A 71 -30.92 2.30 12.20
C ASN A 71 -30.91 3.70 11.58
N GLU A 72 -32.12 4.18 11.35
CA GLU A 72 -32.57 5.51 11.71
C GLU A 72 -31.57 6.31 12.58
N SER A 73 -31.10 7.44 12.04
CA SER A 73 -30.60 8.61 12.76
C SER A 73 -29.84 8.34 14.08
N VAL A 74 -28.56 7.98 14.01
CA VAL A 74 -27.65 8.21 15.15
C VAL A 74 -26.36 8.85 14.64
N ARG A 75 -26.15 10.07 15.11
CA ARG A 75 -24.89 10.84 15.12
C ARG A 75 -23.68 9.89 15.23
N PRO A 76 -22.61 10.02 14.42
CA PRO A 76 -21.48 9.09 14.51
C PRO A 76 -20.91 9.19 15.92
N ALA A 77 -21.02 8.12 16.70
CA ALA A 77 -20.26 7.98 17.93
C ALA A 77 -18.79 7.92 17.50
N ALA A 78 -18.02 8.94 17.88
CA ALA A 78 -16.60 9.02 17.62
C ALA A 78 -15.93 7.79 18.25
N SER A 79 -15.60 6.79 17.43
CA SER A 79 -14.91 5.61 17.93
C SER A 79 -13.45 5.97 18.12
N LEU A 80 -13.08 6.16 19.41
CA LEU A 80 -11.74 6.50 19.88
C LEU A 80 -10.67 5.49 19.44
N GLU A 81 -11.06 4.31 18.94
CA GLU A 81 -10.16 3.23 18.52
C GLU A 81 -9.87 3.20 17.01
N THR A 82 -10.46 4.12 16.23
CA THR A 82 -10.24 4.13 14.78
C THR A 82 -8.80 4.53 14.48
N VAL A 83 -8.01 3.63 13.89
CA VAL A 83 -6.62 3.90 13.47
C VAL A 83 -6.63 4.64 12.13
N LYS A 84 -6.00 5.82 12.07
CA LYS A 84 -5.83 6.59 10.83
C LYS A 84 -4.41 7.15 10.72
N ILE A 85 -4.02 7.44 9.48
CA ILE A 85 -2.73 8.05 9.15
C ILE A 85 -2.97 9.56 8.93
N ILE A 86 -2.21 10.40 9.63
CA ILE A 86 -2.29 11.86 9.50
C ILE A 86 -0.89 12.45 9.38
N ASP A 87 -0.76 13.33 8.40
CA ASP A 87 0.41 14.17 8.18
C ASP A 87 0.13 15.63 8.56
N PHE A 88 1.06 16.19 9.33
CA PHE A 88 1.19 17.60 9.62
C PHE A 88 2.53 18.09 9.12
N GLU A 89 2.52 19.15 8.32
CA GLU A 89 3.72 19.83 7.85
C GLU A 89 3.66 21.29 8.28
N ASN A 90 4.51 21.67 9.22
CA ASN A 90 4.64 23.04 9.73
C ASN A 90 3.27 23.68 10.07
N THR A 91 2.35 22.90 10.62
CA THR A 91 0.94 23.26 10.75
C THR A 91 0.69 23.89 12.13
N PRO A 92 -0.05 25.02 12.22
CA PRO A 92 -0.33 25.64 13.51
C PRO A 92 -1.31 24.78 14.33
N LEU A 93 -1.12 24.74 15.65
CA LEU A 93 -1.88 23.85 16.55
C LEU A 93 -3.42 23.98 16.44
N PRO A 94 -4.02 25.17 16.24
CA PRO A 94 -5.47 25.28 16.03
C PRO A 94 -5.97 24.54 14.78
N THR A 95 -5.16 24.51 13.72
CA THR A 95 -5.47 23.78 12.49
C THR A 95 -5.28 22.27 12.70
N VAL A 96 -4.29 21.86 13.49
CA VAL A 96 -4.10 20.47 13.90
C VAL A 96 -5.34 19.96 14.65
N ILE A 97 -5.83 20.71 15.64
CA ILE A 97 -7.03 20.35 16.42
C ILE A 97 -8.28 20.24 15.54
N SER A 98 -8.46 21.17 14.60
CA SER A 98 -9.57 21.13 13.65
C SER A 98 -9.53 19.87 12.79
N LYS A 99 -8.33 19.49 12.33
CA LYS A 99 -8.12 18.28 11.54
C LYS A 99 -8.33 17.00 12.36
N ILE A 100 -7.96 16.99 13.65
CA ILE A 100 -8.25 15.88 14.57
C ILE A 100 -9.78 15.70 14.71
N LYS A 101 -10.52 16.80 14.87
CA LYS A 101 -11.99 16.76 14.93
C LYS A 101 -12.62 16.26 13.64
N GLU A 102 -12.11 16.66 12.48
CA GLU A 102 -12.59 16.17 11.18
C GLU A 102 -12.29 14.69 10.98
N VAL A 103 -11.07 14.26 11.30
CA VAL A 103 -10.59 12.91 10.99
C VAL A 103 -11.12 11.88 11.99
N TYR A 104 -11.19 12.20 13.27
CA TYR A 104 -11.62 11.26 14.32
C TYR A 104 -13.00 11.57 14.91
N GLY A 105 -13.59 12.72 14.60
CA GLY A 105 -14.90 13.11 15.15
C GLY A 105 -14.86 13.55 16.61
N VAL A 106 -13.66 13.73 17.20
CA VAL A 106 -13.48 14.01 18.62
C VAL A 106 -13.20 15.49 18.89
N GLU A 107 -13.61 15.99 20.05
CA GLU A 107 -13.29 17.36 20.47
C GLU A 107 -12.07 17.36 21.40
N VAL A 108 -11.08 18.19 21.09
CA VAL A 108 -9.90 18.39 21.95
C VAL A 108 -10.17 19.58 22.88
N ILE A 109 -10.01 19.36 24.18
CA ILE A 109 -10.20 20.35 25.24
C ILE A 109 -8.87 20.69 25.93
N ASN A 110 -8.86 21.78 26.69
CA ASN A 110 -7.69 22.30 27.43
C ASN A 110 -6.53 22.74 26.51
N VAL A 111 -6.89 23.39 25.40
CA VAL A 111 -5.93 23.95 24.44
C VAL A 111 -5.31 25.23 25.02
N PRO A 112 -3.97 25.38 25.06
CA PRO A 112 -3.31 26.57 25.58
C PRO A 112 -3.69 27.85 24.82
N GLU A 113 -3.78 28.99 25.50
CA GLU A 113 -4.10 30.28 24.86
C GLU A 113 -3.04 30.71 23.83
N ASN A 114 -1.78 30.28 24.00
CA ASN A 114 -0.68 30.49 23.06
C ASN A 114 -0.61 29.44 21.93
N ALA A 115 -1.68 28.66 21.70
CA ALA A 115 -1.74 27.62 20.65
C ALA A 115 -1.33 28.12 19.26
N GLY A 116 -1.58 29.39 18.94
CA GLY A 116 -1.23 29.99 17.64
C GLY A 116 0.26 30.08 17.35
N GLU A 117 1.13 30.03 18.37
CA GLU A 117 2.58 30.12 18.21
C GLU A 117 3.23 28.76 17.92
N TYR A 118 2.56 27.67 18.27
CA TYR A 118 3.07 26.32 18.05
C TYR A 118 2.84 25.84 16.63
N ARG A 119 3.90 25.35 16.01
CA ARG A 119 3.88 24.72 14.70
C ARG A 119 4.37 23.28 14.83
N LEU A 120 3.58 22.36 14.29
CA LEU A 120 3.82 20.93 14.38
C LEU A 120 4.12 20.36 12.99
N SER A 121 5.21 19.60 12.90
CA SER A 121 5.49 18.70 11.79
C SER A 121 5.56 17.28 12.34
N LEU A 122 4.57 16.45 12.02
CA LEU A 122 4.44 15.10 12.57
C LEU A 122 3.73 14.21 11.54
N HIS A 123 4.35 13.07 11.27
CA HIS A 123 3.68 11.93 10.63
C HIS A 123 3.23 10.98 11.74
N TYR A 124 1.94 10.68 11.79
CA TYR A 124 1.37 9.86 12.85
C TYR A 124 0.40 8.82 12.30
N GLU A 125 0.52 7.59 12.78
CA GLU A 125 -0.37 6.48 12.49
C GLU A 125 -0.86 5.90 13.82
N GLY A 126 -2.15 6.01 14.09
CA GLY A 126 -2.70 5.54 15.36
C GLY A 126 -4.10 6.08 15.63
N ASN A 127 -4.48 6.09 16.90
CA ASN A 127 -5.76 6.61 17.36
C ASN A 127 -5.66 8.08 17.85
N ALA A 128 -6.81 8.70 18.11
CA ALA A 128 -6.88 10.11 18.51
C ALA A 128 -6.32 10.38 19.92
N VAL A 129 -6.46 9.43 20.85
CA VAL A 129 -6.00 9.57 22.25
C VAL A 129 -4.47 9.62 22.29
N ASP A 130 -3.85 8.66 21.62
CA ASP A 130 -2.40 8.53 21.51
C ASP A 130 -1.81 9.69 20.68
N LEU A 131 -2.53 10.20 19.68
CA LEU A 131 -2.12 11.40 18.94
C LEU A 131 -2.06 12.62 19.87
N VAL A 132 -3.10 12.86 20.66
CA VAL A 132 -3.12 14.00 21.60
C VAL A 132 -2.07 13.82 22.69
N ALA A 133 -1.86 12.60 23.19
CA ALA A 133 -0.78 12.30 24.12
C ALA A 133 0.61 12.60 23.53
N THR A 134 0.83 12.23 22.26
CA THR A 134 2.08 12.53 21.54
C THR A 134 2.28 14.04 21.38
N ILE A 135 1.22 14.79 21.02
CA ILE A 135 1.30 16.24 20.90
C ILE A 135 1.58 16.89 22.26
N ASN A 136 0.97 16.38 23.33
CA ASN A 136 1.22 16.83 24.70
C ASN A 136 2.67 16.65 25.11
N ASP A 137 3.29 15.51 24.77
CA ASP A 137 4.70 15.23 25.04
C ASP A 137 5.64 16.17 24.26
N ILE A 138 5.35 16.41 22.97
CA ILE A 138 6.17 17.28 22.10
C ILE A 138 6.08 18.75 22.50
N LEU A 139 4.87 19.23 22.82
CA LEU A 139 4.61 20.65 23.09
C LEU A 139 4.61 20.98 24.59
N GLU A 140 4.83 19.99 25.45
CA GLU A 140 4.69 20.08 26.91
C GLU A 140 3.33 20.66 27.34
N THR A 141 2.25 20.20 26.69
CA THR A 141 0.88 20.67 26.92
C THR A 141 0.02 19.62 27.63
N GLN A 142 -1.14 20.02 28.14
CA GLN A 142 -2.06 19.15 28.90
C GLN A 142 -3.43 19.03 28.22
N MET A 143 -3.47 18.86 26.90
CA MET A 143 -4.71 18.71 26.16
C MET A 143 -5.35 17.34 26.43
N SER A 144 -6.68 17.25 26.32
CA SER A 144 -7.41 15.99 26.47
C SER A 144 -8.46 15.83 25.38
N VAL A 145 -8.81 14.60 25.06
CA VAL A 145 -9.93 14.27 24.17
C VAL A 145 -11.21 14.19 24.99
N LYS A 146 -12.32 14.72 24.45
CA LYS A 146 -13.68 14.58 24.99
C LYS A 146 -14.57 13.89 23.95
N GLU A 147 -15.36 12.92 24.42
CA GLU A 147 -16.38 12.19 23.65
C GLU A 147 -17.55 13.08 23.20
#